data_AF-A0A1S3H7C9-F1
#
_entry.id   AF-A0A1S3H7C9-F1
#
_cell.length_a   1.000
_cell.length_b   1.000
_cell.length_c   1.000
_cell.angle_alpha   90.00
_cell.angle_beta   90.00
_cell.angle_gamma   90.00
#
_symmetry.space_group_name_H-M   'P 1'
#
loop_
_entity.id
_entity.type
_entity.pdbx_description
1 polymer ?
#
loop_
_entity_poly.entity_id
_entity_poly.type
_entity_poly.pdbx_seq_one_letter_code
_entity_poly.pdbx_strand_id
1 'polypeptide(L)'
;MQIDNVKTPMERQTTCLQYPVDALKVEADNNTSDLDNYLVEIERGKKTDVVICQGCAKKVSVCRNNTLQMGIYGQFTDHDSPCQKVLSLFCENCSKITAFHIQSQWFGLQHALKSYDNRDGFHQVTTFGDRFVLWVLNRIMYKYWDSEPGDIPFLSISPHDEARLVWNRGNAVGFYTMKTKGMSVHDHTSDTYALPVIDTIYVQKKYRRQGYGMKIMEDIVKVFPDMDVGFSYPVSSAMLSVQKKFLMLHPEHRDHMWEVTHTGGEGYQQNIWFKLRNIERKRQLESLSISAKAQL
;
A
#
# COMPACT_ATOMS: atom_id res chain seq x y z
N MET A 1 -62.75 -21.32 20.24
CA MET A 1 -61.34 -21.76 20.11
C MET A 1 -60.59 -20.67 19.36
N GLN A 2 -60.00 -19.74 20.09
CA GLN A 2 -59.04 -18.77 19.56
C GLN A 2 -57.70 -19.48 19.40
N ILE A 3 -57.06 -19.32 18.24
CA ILE A 3 -55.66 -19.71 18.05
C ILE A 3 -54.91 -18.43 17.77
N ASP A 4 -54.18 -17.98 18.80
CA ASP A 4 -53.29 -16.84 18.77
C ASP A 4 -52.12 -17.12 17.84
N ASN A 5 -52.06 -16.38 16.73
CA ASN A 5 -50.88 -16.32 15.87
C ASN A 5 -49.90 -15.33 16.48
N VAL A 6 -49.06 -15.83 17.39
CA VAL A 6 -47.88 -15.11 17.89
C VAL A 6 -46.92 -14.90 16.72
N LYS A 7 -46.94 -13.69 16.14
CA LYS A 7 -45.90 -13.24 15.21
C LYS A 7 -44.57 -13.20 15.98
N THR A 8 -43.71 -14.16 15.70
CA THR A 8 -42.30 -14.17 16.09
C THR A 8 -41.67 -12.86 15.59
N PRO A 9 -40.85 -12.16 16.39
CA PRO A 9 -40.19 -10.95 15.92
C PRO A 9 -39.27 -11.34 14.77
N MET A 10 -39.51 -10.75 13.61
CA MET A 10 -38.62 -10.77 12.46
C MET A 10 -37.22 -10.45 12.96
N GLU A 11 -36.36 -11.47 13.01
CA GLU A 11 -34.97 -11.34 13.38
C GLU A 11 -34.39 -10.20 12.54
N ARG A 12 -33.95 -9.14 13.23
CA ARG A 12 -33.20 -8.06 12.60
C ARG A 12 -32.05 -8.70 11.86
N GLN A 13 -32.09 -8.64 10.53
CA GLN A 13 -30.96 -8.95 9.68
C GLN A 13 -29.74 -8.24 10.29
N THR A 14 -28.86 -9.04 10.87
CA THR A 14 -27.59 -8.58 11.39
C THR A 14 -26.84 -8.12 10.16
N THR A 15 -26.72 -6.81 9.97
CA THR A 15 -25.93 -6.23 8.89
C THR A 15 -24.54 -6.84 8.99
N CYS A 16 -24.22 -7.72 8.04
CA CYS A 16 -22.90 -8.32 7.95
C CYS A 16 -21.92 -7.15 7.88
N LEU A 17 -21.09 -6.97 8.91
CA LEU A 17 -20.16 -5.84 9.00
C LEU A 17 -19.28 -5.89 7.75
N GLN A 18 -19.54 -5.01 6.77
CA GLN A 18 -18.71 -4.92 5.59
C GLN A 18 -17.38 -4.27 6.00
N TYR A 19 -16.26 -4.88 5.62
CA TYR A 19 -14.97 -4.24 5.85
C TYR A 19 -14.86 -2.97 4.99
N PRO A 20 -13.99 -2.00 5.35
CA PRO A 20 -13.92 -0.73 4.64
C PRO A 20 -13.75 -0.84 3.12
N VAL A 21 -12.87 -1.75 2.66
CA VAL A 21 -12.64 -1.99 1.23
C VAL A 21 -13.88 -2.49 0.49
N ASP A 22 -14.80 -3.14 1.19
CA ASP A 22 -15.99 -3.70 0.60
C ASP A 22 -17.17 -2.72 0.66
N ALA A 23 -17.18 -1.84 1.66
CA ALA A 23 -18.20 -0.82 1.87
C ALA A 23 -17.99 0.44 1.00
N LEU A 24 -16.73 0.76 0.66
CA LEU A 24 -16.37 1.94 -0.11
C LEU A 24 -16.21 1.59 -1.61
N LYS A 25 -17.20 1.90 -2.44
CA LYS A 25 -17.15 1.68 -3.88
C LYS A 25 -16.69 2.93 -4.62
N VAL A 26 -17.29 4.08 -4.31
CA VAL A 26 -17.01 5.39 -4.90
C VAL A 26 -16.59 6.40 -3.82
N GLU A 27 -15.95 7.52 -4.21
CA GLU A 27 -15.50 8.53 -3.25
C GLU A 27 -16.65 9.14 -2.43
N ALA A 28 -17.84 9.25 -3.04
CA ALA A 28 -19.05 9.76 -2.39
C ALA A 28 -19.54 8.87 -1.22
N ASP A 29 -19.11 7.61 -1.15
CA ASP A 29 -19.45 6.70 -0.04
C ASP A 29 -18.78 7.11 1.28
N ASN A 30 -17.80 8.01 1.22
CA ASN A 30 -17.10 8.58 2.36
C ASN A 30 -17.43 10.08 2.48
N ASN A 31 -18.65 10.35 2.93
CA ASN A 31 -19.18 11.71 3.03
C ASN A 31 -18.46 12.55 4.08
N THR A 32 -17.79 13.61 3.64
CA THR A 32 -17.03 14.51 4.51
C THR A 32 -17.87 15.32 5.48
N SER A 33 -19.10 15.70 5.13
CA SER A 33 -19.94 16.42 6.08
C SER A 33 -20.19 15.57 7.33
N ASP A 34 -20.24 14.25 7.15
CA ASP A 34 -20.44 13.31 8.25
C ASP A 34 -19.18 13.21 9.12
N LEU A 35 -17.99 13.34 8.52
CA LEU A 35 -16.73 13.39 9.26
C LEU A 35 -16.61 14.67 10.10
N ASP A 36 -16.94 15.84 9.53
CA ASP A 36 -16.87 17.12 10.24
C ASP A 36 -17.90 17.18 11.37
N ASN A 37 -19.13 16.70 11.12
CA ASN A 37 -20.15 16.56 12.15
C ASN A 37 -19.68 15.61 13.28
N TYR A 38 -19.07 14.48 12.91
CA TYR A 38 -18.53 13.54 13.89
C TYR A 38 -17.43 14.15 14.76
N LEU A 39 -16.53 14.97 14.18
CA LEU A 39 -15.52 15.71 14.94
C LEU A 39 -16.15 16.69 15.95
N VAL A 40 -17.19 17.42 15.55
CA VAL A 40 -17.94 18.32 16.46
C VAL A 40 -18.61 17.53 17.59
N GLU A 41 -19.14 16.33 17.31
CA GLU A 41 -19.72 15.47 18.34
C GLU A 41 -18.67 14.93 19.32
N ILE A 42 -17.47 14.58 18.84
CA ILE A 42 -16.34 14.20 19.70
C ILE A 42 -15.92 15.38 20.58
N GLU A 43 -15.79 16.59 20.02
CA GLU A 43 -15.42 17.81 20.76
C GLU A 43 -16.41 18.13 21.88
N ARG A 44 -17.70 17.88 21.65
CA ARG A 44 -18.78 18.03 22.64
C ARG A 44 -18.85 16.89 23.66
N GLY A 45 -17.96 15.90 23.59
CA GLY A 45 -17.96 14.74 24.48
C GLY A 45 -19.15 13.79 24.28
N LYS A 46 -19.81 13.85 23.11
CA LYS A 46 -20.98 13.00 22.80
C LYS A 46 -20.59 11.61 22.30
N LYS A 47 -19.32 11.38 21.98
CA LYS A 47 -18.79 10.09 21.54
C LYS A 47 -17.94 9.48 22.63
N THR A 48 -18.16 8.21 22.90
CA THR A 48 -17.44 7.41 23.90
C THR A 48 -16.81 6.17 23.28
N ASP A 49 -16.55 6.23 21.97
CA ASP A 49 -15.95 5.13 21.23
C ASP A 49 -14.57 4.81 21.79
N VAL A 50 -14.25 3.51 21.87
CA VAL A 50 -12.97 3.01 22.35
C VAL A 50 -12.45 1.96 21.39
N VAL A 51 -11.20 2.12 20.98
CA VAL A 51 -10.48 1.18 20.13
C VAL A 51 -9.34 0.53 20.90
N ILE A 52 -9.08 -0.76 20.67
CA ILE A 52 -7.88 -1.42 21.20
C ILE A 52 -6.72 -1.19 20.25
N CYS A 53 -5.66 -0.56 20.75
CA CYS A 53 -4.48 -0.31 19.93
C CYS A 53 -3.73 -1.61 19.61
N GLN A 54 -3.49 -1.89 18.34
CA GLN A 54 -2.75 -3.09 17.91
C GLN A 54 -1.31 -3.12 18.47
N GLY A 55 -0.69 -1.97 18.71
CA GLY A 55 0.75 -1.89 19.01
C GLY A 55 1.08 -2.10 20.48
N CYS A 56 0.24 -1.58 21.38
CA CYS A 56 0.45 -1.66 22.82
C CYS A 56 -0.70 -2.34 23.58
N ALA A 57 -1.72 -2.83 22.88
CA ALA A 57 -2.93 -3.45 23.44
C ALA A 57 -3.75 -2.56 24.40
N LYS A 58 -3.40 -1.27 24.54
CA LYS A 58 -4.14 -0.33 25.40
C LYS A 58 -5.43 0.13 24.73
N LYS A 59 -6.44 0.38 25.55
CA LYS A 59 -7.67 1.07 25.15
C LYS A 59 -7.32 2.51 24.80
N VAL A 60 -7.79 2.96 23.64
CA VAL A 60 -7.68 4.35 23.16
C VAL A 60 -9.10 4.88 23.04
N SER A 61 -9.45 5.76 23.96
CA SER A 61 -10.72 6.50 23.88
C SER A 61 -10.62 7.54 22.78
N VAL A 62 -11.63 7.60 21.92
CA VAL A 62 -11.70 8.57 20.83
C VAL A 62 -11.94 9.95 21.43
N CYS A 63 -11.08 10.90 21.09
CA CYS A 63 -11.22 12.30 21.45
C CYS A 63 -10.69 13.21 20.33
N ARG A 64 -10.94 14.52 20.43
CA ARG A 64 -10.54 15.44 19.37
C ARG A 64 -9.02 15.51 19.21
N ASN A 65 -8.29 15.44 20.33
CA ASN A 65 -6.83 15.58 20.38
C ASN A 65 -6.09 14.42 19.71
N ASN A 66 -6.70 13.23 19.67
CA ASN A 66 -6.10 12.05 19.09
C ASN A 66 -6.76 11.62 17.77
N THR A 67 -7.65 12.44 17.22
CA THR A 67 -8.31 12.22 15.93
C THR A 67 -7.76 13.18 14.88
N LEU A 68 -7.24 12.62 13.80
CA LEU A 68 -6.61 13.36 12.70
C LEU A 68 -7.38 13.12 11.40
N GLN A 69 -7.70 14.19 10.68
CA GLN A 69 -8.24 14.08 9.32
C GLN A 69 -7.07 13.99 8.34
N MET A 70 -7.04 12.94 7.53
CA MET A 70 -5.93 12.65 6.61
C MET A 70 -6.43 12.47 5.18
N GLY A 71 -5.77 13.11 4.21
CA GLY A 71 -6.06 12.91 2.78
C GLY A 71 -5.44 11.61 2.25
N ILE A 72 -6.22 10.86 1.46
CA ILE A 72 -5.81 9.60 0.84
C ILE A 72 -4.79 9.82 -0.29
N TYR A 73 -4.96 10.89 -1.07
CA TYR A 73 -4.07 11.22 -2.20
C TYR A 73 -2.98 12.24 -1.84
N GLY A 74 -2.94 12.72 -0.59
CA GLY A 74 -1.91 13.63 -0.11
C GLY A 74 -1.82 14.94 -0.90
N GLN A 75 -0.72 15.13 -1.62
CA GLN A 75 -0.43 16.36 -2.37
C GLN A 75 -1.13 16.45 -3.74
N PHE A 76 -1.74 15.37 -4.22
CA PHE A 76 -2.36 15.31 -5.56
C PHE A 76 -3.80 15.82 -5.59
N THR A 77 -4.22 16.52 -4.54
CA THR A 77 -5.59 16.97 -4.36
C THR A 77 -5.58 18.40 -3.91
N ASP A 78 -6.52 19.17 -4.42
CA ASP A 78 -6.82 20.47 -3.86
C ASP A 78 -7.11 20.29 -2.36
N HIS A 79 -6.52 21.15 -1.53
CA HIS A 79 -6.68 21.11 -0.07
C HIS A 79 -8.16 21.08 0.36
N ASP A 80 -9.03 21.58 -0.51
CA ASP A 80 -10.47 21.72 -0.30
C ASP A 80 -11.31 20.54 -0.78
N SER A 81 -10.74 19.54 -1.50
CA SER A 81 -11.51 18.37 -1.95
C SER A 81 -11.86 17.45 -0.76
N PRO A 82 -13.11 17.39 -0.33
CA PRO A 82 -13.43 16.85 0.98
C PRO A 82 -13.64 15.32 0.92
N CYS A 83 -14.18 14.77 -0.18
CA CYS A 83 -14.50 13.34 -0.38
C CYS A 83 -13.30 12.36 -0.31
N GLN A 84 -12.08 12.88 -0.12
CA GLN A 84 -10.82 12.14 -0.19
C GLN A 84 -10.11 12.04 1.17
N LYS A 85 -10.80 12.45 2.25
CA LYS A 85 -10.26 12.52 3.61
C LYS A 85 -10.86 11.42 4.50
N VAL A 86 -10.07 10.89 5.41
CA VAL A 86 -10.51 9.90 6.42
C VAL A 86 -10.08 10.33 7.80
N LEU A 87 -10.89 10.06 8.82
CA LEU A 87 -10.47 10.28 10.22
C LEU A 87 -9.64 9.09 10.69
N SER A 88 -8.48 9.38 11.25
CA SER A 88 -7.51 8.43 11.77
C SER A 88 -7.35 8.63 13.27
N LEU A 89 -7.36 7.54 14.03
CA LEU A 89 -7.15 7.55 15.47
C LEU A 89 -5.69 7.30 15.79
N PHE A 90 -5.09 8.21 16.55
CA PHE A 90 -3.72 8.15 17.03
C PHE A 90 -3.66 7.60 18.46
N CYS A 91 -2.78 6.64 18.70
CA CYS A 91 -2.55 6.11 20.03
C CYS A 91 -1.43 6.90 20.72
N GLU A 92 -1.79 7.73 21.70
CA GLU A 92 -0.87 8.57 22.47
C GLU A 92 0.23 7.76 23.19
N ASN A 93 -0.03 6.50 23.54
CA ASN A 93 0.94 5.67 24.24
C ASN A 93 2.11 5.19 23.36
N CYS A 94 1.87 4.92 22.08
CA CYS A 94 2.90 4.39 21.17
C CYS A 94 3.18 5.30 19.98
N SER A 95 2.50 6.43 19.90
CA SER A 95 2.60 7.42 18.84
C SER A 95 2.34 6.87 17.44
N LYS A 96 1.37 5.96 17.30
CA LYS A 96 1.01 5.31 16.03
C LYS A 96 -0.48 5.46 15.73
N ILE A 97 -0.79 5.55 14.44
CA ILE A 97 -2.17 5.43 13.95
C ILE A 97 -2.65 4.00 14.15
N THR A 98 -3.87 3.84 14.65
CA THR A 98 -4.40 2.55 15.14
C THR A 98 -5.78 2.19 14.62
N ALA A 99 -6.57 3.17 14.17
CA ALA A 99 -7.87 2.93 13.55
C ALA A 99 -8.29 4.04 12.61
N PHE A 100 -9.33 3.77 11.83
CA PHE A 100 -9.97 4.71 10.91
C PHE A 100 -11.47 4.72 11.12
N HIS A 101 -12.07 5.89 11.03
CA HIS A 101 -13.52 6.04 11.07
C HIS A 101 -14.08 5.99 9.66
N ILE A 102 -14.86 4.97 9.35
CA ILE A 102 -15.48 4.72 8.05
C ILE A 102 -16.95 4.40 8.29
N GLN A 103 -17.86 5.09 7.58
CA GLN A 103 -19.32 4.88 7.66
C GLN A 103 -19.85 4.73 9.11
N SER A 104 -19.54 5.73 9.95
CA SER A 104 -19.99 5.80 11.36
C SER A 104 -19.40 4.73 12.30
N GLN A 105 -18.32 4.03 11.90
CA GLN A 105 -17.68 3.01 12.72
C GLN A 105 -16.15 3.15 12.72
N TRP A 106 -15.53 2.79 13.85
CA TRP A 106 -14.07 2.71 13.98
C TRP A 106 -13.55 1.31 13.65
N PHE A 107 -12.69 1.24 12.63
CA PHE A 107 -12.01 0.01 12.23
C PHE A 107 -10.55 0.06 12.65
N GLY A 108 -10.14 -0.89 13.50
CA GLY A 108 -8.72 -1.12 13.77
C GLY A 108 -7.95 -1.55 12.52
N LEU A 109 -6.63 -1.34 12.48
CA LEU A 109 -5.79 -1.59 11.28
C LEU A 109 -6.02 -2.95 10.63
N GLN A 110 -6.15 -4.03 11.41
CA GLN A 110 -6.36 -5.37 10.85
C GLN A 110 -7.67 -5.49 10.08
N HIS A 111 -8.73 -4.86 10.57
CA HIS A 111 -10.04 -4.88 9.93
C HIS A 111 -10.07 -3.94 8.73
N ALA A 112 -9.33 -2.82 8.79
CA ALA A 112 -9.18 -1.90 7.66
C ALA A 112 -8.47 -2.53 6.45
N LEU A 113 -7.68 -3.58 6.68
CA LEU A 113 -6.92 -4.32 5.65
C LEU A 113 -7.52 -5.70 5.35
N LYS A 114 -8.79 -5.92 5.72
CA LYS A 114 -9.49 -7.17 5.49
C LYS A 114 -10.66 -6.97 4.52
N SER A 115 -11.04 -8.03 3.82
CA SER A 115 -12.21 -8.10 2.94
C SER A 115 -13.01 -9.37 3.27
N TYR A 116 -14.33 -9.32 3.13
CA TYR A 116 -15.20 -10.49 3.35
C TYR A 116 -15.27 -11.39 2.11
N ASP A 117 -14.92 -10.86 0.93
CA ASP A 117 -14.96 -11.58 -0.37
C ASP A 117 -13.86 -12.65 -0.49
N ASN A 118 -13.10 -12.92 0.58
CA ASN A 118 -11.98 -13.85 0.59
C ASN A 118 -10.99 -13.62 -0.58
N ARG A 119 -10.79 -12.35 -0.96
CA ARG A 119 -9.93 -11.94 -2.07
C ARG A 119 -8.56 -12.62 -1.97
N ASP A 120 -8.05 -13.10 -3.10
CA ASP A 120 -6.77 -13.79 -3.18
C ASP A 120 -6.02 -13.41 -4.46
N GLY A 121 -4.69 -13.38 -4.40
CA GLY A 121 -3.85 -13.01 -5.54
C GLY A 121 -3.78 -11.51 -5.80
N PHE A 122 -3.61 -11.13 -7.07
CA PHE A 122 -3.37 -9.75 -7.47
C PHE A 122 -4.64 -9.10 -8.01
N HIS A 123 -4.98 -7.94 -7.46
CA HIS A 123 -6.20 -7.19 -7.80
C HIS A 123 -5.84 -5.77 -8.20
N GLN A 124 -6.34 -5.32 -9.35
CA GLN A 124 -6.19 -3.92 -9.76
C GLN A 124 -6.98 -3.00 -8.83
N VAL A 125 -6.39 -1.86 -8.47
CA VAL A 125 -7.06 -0.82 -7.70
C VAL A 125 -8.06 -0.11 -8.61
N THR A 126 -9.35 -0.30 -8.34
CA THR A 126 -10.43 0.26 -9.19
C THR A 126 -11.50 0.98 -8.39
N THR A 127 -11.67 0.63 -7.12
CA THR A 127 -12.67 1.25 -6.23
C THR A 127 -12.02 2.20 -5.23
N PHE A 128 -12.82 3.08 -4.62
CA PHE A 128 -12.34 3.92 -3.52
C PHE A 128 -11.88 3.09 -2.31
N GLY A 129 -12.51 1.94 -2.05
CA GLY A 129 -12.09 0.99 -1.04
C GLY A 129 -10.71 0.39 -1.32
N ASP A 130 -10.44 0.00 -2.56
CA ASP A 130 -9.09 -0.45 -2.95
C ASP A 130 -8.06 0.66 -2.76
N ARG A 131 -8.43 1.89 -3.10
CA ARG A 131 -7.58 3.07 -2.93
C ARG A 131 -7.29 3.37 -1.46
N PHE A 132 -8.30 3.20 -0.60
CA PHE A 132 -8.15 3.29 0.85
C PHE A 132 -7.17 2.24 1.36
N VAL A 133 -7.31 0.97 0.95
CA VAL A 133 -6.37 -0.11 1.35
C VAL A 133 -4.94 0.20 0.89
N LEU A 134 -4.78 0.65 -0.36
CA LEU A 134 -3.49 1.08 -0.90
C LEU A 134 -2.86 2.18 -0.04
N TRP A 135 -3.64 3.20 0.33
CA TRP A 135 -3.20 4.27 1.21
C TRP A 135 -2.85 3.78 2.61
N VAL A 136 -3.65 2.90 3.22
CA VAL A 136 -3.35 2.32 4.53
C VAL A 136 -2.02 1.56 4.48
N LEU A 137 -1.80 0.72 3.45
CA LEU A 137 -0.53 0.00 3.29
C LEU A 137 0.66 0.97 3.11
N ASN A 138 0.51 1.96 2.24
CA ASN A 138 1.57 2.89 1.85
C ASN A 138 1.92 3.91 2.95
N ARG A 139 0.92 4.59 3.50
CA ARG A 139 1.11 5.74 4.40
C ARG A 139 1.04 5.37 5.87
N ILE A 140 0.41 4.24 6.20
CA ILE A 140 0.16 3.87 7.58
C ILE A 140 1.02 2.65 7.97
N MET A 141 0.83 1.53 7.30
CA MET A 141 1.56 0.30 7.62
C MET A 141 3.06 0.45 7.39
N TYR A 142 3.47 0.92 6.21
CA TYR A 142 4.89 1.16 5.97
C TYR A 142 5.48 2.16 6.97
N LYS A 143 4.95 3.39 7.02
CA LYS A 143 5.52 4.49 7.82
C LYS A 143 5.53 4.27 9.34
N TYR A 144 4.47 3.68 9.91
CA TYR A 144 4.33 3.59 11.37
C TYR A 144 4.63 2.19 11.94
N TRP A 145 4.60 1.15 11.09
CA TRP A 145 4.68 -0.23 11.55
C TRP A 145 5.87 -1.01 11.00
N ASP A 146 6.25 -0.76 9.75
CA ASP A 146 7.20 -1.62 9.06
C ASP A 146 8.51 -0.95 8.63
N SER A 147 8.59 0.38 8.69
CA SER A 147 9.80 1.15 8.38
C SER A 147 10.86 0.96 9.45
N GLU A 148 12.11 0.92 9.03
CA GLU A 148 13.29 0.82 9.89
C GLU A 148 13.98 2.19 10.00
N PRO A 149 14.82 2.42 11.03
CA PRO A 149 15.54 3.68 11.17
C PRO A 149 16.39 3.97 9.93
N GLY A 150 16.16 5.14 9.32
CA GLY A 150 16.82 5.55 8.08
C GLY A 150 16.03 5.25 6.80
N ASP A 151 14.92 4.50 6.88
CA ASP A 151 14.02 4.34 5.74
C ASP A 151 13.38 5.68 5.37
N ILE A 152 13.37 5.97 4.07
CA ILE A 152 12.63 7.12 3.52
C ILE A 152 11.17 6.68 3.35
N PRO A 153 10.20 7.40 3.93
CA PRO A 153 8.78 7.11 3.72
C PRO A 153 8.41 7.19 2.23
N PHE A 154 7.58 6.27 1.77
CA PHE A 154 6.99 6.38 0.44
C PHE A 154 6.16 7.65 0.33
N LEU A 155 6.22 8.26 -0.85
CA LEU A 155 5.39 9.39 -1.22
C LEU A 155 3.93 8.94 -1.35
N SER A 156 3.02 9.91 -1.41
CA SER A 156 1.64 9.62 -1.79
C SER A 156 1.63 9.08 -3.22
N ILE A 157 0.63 8.25 -3.53
CA ILE A 157 0.49 7.65 -4.87
C ILE A 157 -0.45 8.54 -5.67
N SER A 158 -0.11 8.86 -6.92
CA SER A 158 -0.95 9.69 -7.79
C SER A 158 -2.28 8.98 -8.08
N PRO A 159 -3.43 9.68 -8.14
CA PRO A 159 -4.69 9.07 -8.58
C PRO A 159 -4.61 8.48 -10.00
N HIS A 160 -3.67 8.97 -10.81
CA HIS A 160 -3.42 8.49 -12.18
C HIS A 160 -2.43 7.32 -12.25
N ASP A 161 -1.69 7.02 -11.17
CA ASP A 161 -0.82 5.86 -11.15
C ASP A 161 -1.67 4.59 -11.02
N GLU A 162 -1.40 3.61 -11.87
CA GLU A 162 -1.98 2.29 -11.73
C GLU A 162 -1.37 1.57 -10.53
N ALA A 163 -2.18 0.76 -9.86
CA ALA A 163 -1.73 0.02 -8.68
C ALA A 163 -2.43 -1.33 -8.60
N ARG A 164 -1.73 -2.30 -8.02
CA ARG A 164 -2.25 -3.64 -7.76
C ARG A 164 -2.02 -4.01 -6.31
N LEU A 165 -3.10 -4.43 -5.65
CA LEU A 165 -3.09 -4.96 -4.30
C LEU A 165 -2.82 -6.47 -4.34
N VAL A 166 -2.02 -6.93 -3.40
CA VAL A 166 -1.77 -8.36 -3.18
C VAL A 166 -2.62 -8.81 -2.01
N TRP A 167 -3.47 -9.81 -2.22
CA TRP A 167 -4.36 -10.38 -1.22
C TRP A 167 -3.99 -11.83 -0.90
N ASN A 168 -4.22 -12.22 0.34
CA ASN A 168 -4.13 -13.60 0.81
C ASN A 168 -5.35 -13.90 1.69
N ARG A 169 -6.29 -14.69 1.16
CA ARG A 169 -7.51 -15.12 1.87
C ARG A 169 -8.23 -13.96 2.59
N GLY A 170 -8.54 -12.91 1.83
CA GLY A 170 -9.20 -11.71 2.32
C GLY A 170 -8.33 -10.76 3.15
N ASN A 171 -7.02 -11.01 3.33
CA ASN A 171 -6.11 -10.08 3.98
C ASN A 171 -5.26 -9.37 2.93
N ALA A 172 -5.23 -8.03 2.95
CA ALA A 172 -4.29 -7.28 2.14
C ALA A 172 -2.88 -7.53 2.66
N VAL A 173 -1.97 -7.93 1.78
CA VAL A 173 -0.59 -8.33 2.08
C VAL A 173 0.40 -7.23 1.72
N GLY A 174 0.17 -6.57 0.60
CA GLY A 174 1.10 -5.63 0.00
C GLY A 174 0.51 -5.03 -1.27
N PHE A 175 1.33 -4.29 -2.00
CA PHE A 175 0.97 -3.70 -3.28
C PHE A 175 2.19 -3.45 -4.14
N TYR A 176 1.95 -3.16 -5.42
CA TYR A 176 2.89 -2.41 -6.23
C TYR A 176 2.17 -1.36 -7.08
N THR A 177 2.87 -0.28 -7.41
CA THR A 177 2.38 0.78 -8.30
C THR A 177 3.17 0.81 -9.59
N MET A 178 2.54 1.31 -10.65
CA MET A 178 3.15 1.45 -11.95
C MET A 178 2.74 2.74 -12.64
N LYS A 179 3.70 3.32 -13.35
CA LYS A 179 3.52 4.45 -14.25
C LYS A 179 3.44 3.92 -15.67
N THR A 180 2.39 4.29 -16.38
CA THR A 180 2.10 3.77 -17.72
C THR A 180 2.97 4.45 -18.77
N LYS A 181 3.47 3.69 -19.74
CA LYS A 181 4.22 4.23 -20.88
C LYS A 181 3.40 5.30 -21.61
N GLY A 182 4.04 6.40 -21.97
CA GLY A 182 3.41 7.54 -22.66
C GLY A 182 2.68 8.52 -21.73
N MET A 183 2.50 8.20 -20.45
CA MET A 183 1.96 9.15 -19.48
C MET A 183 2.99 10.23 -19.15
N SER A 184 2.52 11.46 -18.98
CA SER A 184 3.37 12.58 -18.54
C SER A 184 3.97 12.29 -17.17
N VAL A 185 5.27 12.60 -17.01
CA VAL A 185 5.97 12.46 -15.74
C VAL A 185 5.44 13.46 -14.70
N HIS A 186 5.06 14.65 -15.16
CA HIS A 186 4.44 15.71 -14.38
C HIS A 186 3.40 16.46 -15.22
N ASP A 187 2.37 17.01 -14.58
CA ASP A 187 1.24 17.70 -15.24
C ASP A 187 1.65 18.95 -16.05
N HIS A 188 2.92 19.36 -15.97
CA HIS A 188 3.45 20.58 -16.60
C HIS A 188 4.71 20.33 -17.44
N THR A 189 5.06 19.07 -17.71
CA THR A 189 6.19 18.72 -18.59
C THR A 189 5.71 17.98 -19.83
N SER A 190 6.43 18.13 -20.94
CA SER A 190 6.24 17.32 -22.15
C SER A 190 6.85 15.92 -22.03
N ASP A 191 7.55 15.66 -20.94
CA ASP A 191 8.27 14.42 -20.71
C ASP A 191 7.29 13.30 -20.39
N THR A 192 7.40 12.18 -21.11
CA THR A 192 6.55 11.00 -20.93
C THR A 192 7.39 9.76 -20.65
N TYR A 193 6.84 8.79 -19.93
CA TYR A 193 7.53 7.53 -19.66
C TYR A 193 7.78 6.74 -20.95
N ALA A 194 9.03 6.36 -21.21
CA ALA A 194 9.42 5.62 -22.42
C ALA A 194 9.02 4.12 -22.37
N LEU A 195 8.80 3.60 -21.16
CA LEU A 195 8.41 2.24 -20.83
C LEU A 195 7.54 2.22 -19.57
N PRO A 196 6.78 1.14 -19.29
CA PRO A 196 6.12 0.98 -18.00
C PRO A 196 7.14 0.97 -16.86
N VAL A 197 6.87 1.70 -15.78
CA VAL A 197 7.79 1.81 -14.64
C VAL A 197 7.10 1.37 -13.36
N ILE A 198 7.62 0.34 -12.71
CA ILE A 198 7.23 -0.07 -11.37
C ILE A 198 7.86 0.89 -10.36
N ASP A 199 7.03 1.70 -9.71
CA ASP A 199 7.51 2.83 -8.92
C ASP A 199 7.69 2.48 -7.45
N THR A 200 6.67 1.86 -6.84
CA THR A 200 6.71 1.46 -5.43
C THR A 200 6.28 0.01 -5.30
N ILE A 201 7.04 -0.77 -4.51
CA ILE A 201 6.68 -2.14 -4.13
C ILE A 201 6.74 -2.24 -2.62
N TYR A 202 5.68 -2.78 -2.02
CA TYR A 202 5.62 -2.98 -0.58
C TYR A 202 4.95 -4.31 -0.23
N VAL A 203 5.55 -5.02 0.73
CA VAL A 203 4.96 -6.18 1.38
C VAL A 203 5.07 -5.96 2.88
N GLN A 204 3.95 -6.11 3.60
CA GLN A 204 3.94 -5.97 5.06
C GLN A 204 4.96 -6.89 5.71
N LYS A 205 5.61 -6.41 6.78
CA LYS A 205 6.70 -7.11 7.47
C LYS A 205 6.31 -8.52 7.88
N LYS A 206 5.08 -8.72 8.38
CA LYS A 206 4.55 -10.04 8.77
C LYS A 206 4.37 -11.04 7.62
N TYR A 207 4.35 -10.59 6.37
CA TYR A 207 4.26 -11.44 5.16
C TYR A 207 5.57 -11.52 4.37
N ARG A 208 6.62 -10.78 4.76
CA ARG A 208 7.93 -10.87 4.10
C ARG A 208 8.51 -12.28 4.26
N ARG A 209 9.40 -12.66 3.34
CA ARG A 209 10.05 -13.99 3.28
C ARG A 209 9.11 -15.18 3.04
N GLN A 210 7.85 -14.94 2.66
CA GLN A 210 6.86 -15.97 2.30
C GLN A 210 6.63 -16.08 0.78
N GLY A 211 7.57 -15.58 -0.04
CA GLY A 211 7.52 -15.69 -1.50
C GLY A 211 6.77 -14.57 -2.24
N TYR A 212 6.12 -13.63 -1.55
CA TYR A 212 5.36 -12.56 -2.22
C TYR A 212 6.18 -11.67 -3.15
N GLY A 213 7.46 -11.41 -2.84
CA GLY A 213 8.33 -10.67 -3.76
C GLY A 213 8.52 -11.38 -5.11
N MET A 214 8.67 -12.71 -5.10
CA MET A 214 8.74 -13.49 -6.33
C MET A 214 7.40 -13.49 -7.06
N LYS A 215 6.28 -13.66 -6.33
CA LYS A 215 4.93 -13.59 -6.92
C LYS A 215 4.68 -12.23 -7.57
N ILE A 216 5.15 -11.13 -6.98
CA ILE A 216 5.05 -9.78 -7.55
C ILE A 216 5.82 -9.71 -8.87
N MET A 217 7.05 -10.25 -8.93
CA MET A 217 7.80 -10.30 -10.19
C MET A 217 7.09 -11.12 -11.27
N GLU A 218 6.51 -12.27 -10.89
CA GLU A 218 5.71 -13.11 -11.80
C GLU A 218 4.44 -12.40 -12.29
N ASP A 219 3.79 -11.59 -11.46
CA ASP A 219 2.62 -10.79 -11.87
C ASP A 219 3.04 -9.65 -12.81
N ILE A 220 4.15 -8.95 -12.53
CA ILE A 220 4.67 -7.86 -13.37
C ILE A 220 4.90 -8.33 -14.81
N VAL A 221 5.59 -9.46 -15.02
CA VAL A 221 5.88 -9.96 -16.38
C VAL A 221 4.61 -10.48 -17.08
N LYS A 222 3.57 -10.86 -16.34
CA LYS A 222 2.27 -11.24 -16.91
C LYS A 222 1.46 -10.02 -17.33
N VAL A 223 1.56 -8.91 -16.59
CA VAL A 223 0.90 -7.64 -16.93
C VAL A 223 1.55 -6.99 -18.15
N PHE A 224 2.86 -7.15 -18.31
CA PHE A 224 3.64 -6.58 -19.40
C PHE A 224 4.34 -7.67 -20.23
N PRO A 225 3.58 -8.53 -20.94
CA PRO A 225 4.18 -9.55 -21.79
C PRO A 225 4.96 -8.88 -22.92
N ASP A 226 6.18 -9.36 -23.18
CA ASP A 226 7.05 -8.91 -24.28
C ASP A 226 7.43 -7.41 -24.26
N MET A 227 7.28 -6.74 -23.11
CA MET A 227 7.68 -5.34 -22.93
C MET A 227 8.88 -5.23 -21.99
N ASP A 228 9.72 -4.22 -22.23
CA ASP A 228 10.69 -3.76 -21.25
C ASP A 228 9.96 -3.15 -20.06
N VAL A 229 10.41 -3.50 -18.85
CA VAL A 229 9.86 -2.97 -17.59
C VAL A 229 10.94 -2.24 -16.81
N GLY A 230 10.65 -0.99 -16.48
CA GLY A 230 11.45 -0.15 -15.59
C GLY A 230 11.11 -0.36 -14.12
N PHE A 231 12.08 -0.17 -13.24
CA PHE A 231 11.93 -0.05 -11.80
C PHE A 231 12.53 1.29 -11.37
N SER A 232 11.76 2.11 -10.67
CA SER A 232 12.22 3.44 -10.24
C SER A 232 13.48 3.33 -9.39
N TYR A 233 14.49 4.13 -9.71
CA TYR A 233 15.68 4.30 -8.89
C TYR A 233 15.35 5.04 -7.59
N PRO A 234 15.96 4.66 -6.45
CA PRO A 234 16.86 3.52 -6.29
C PRO A 234 16.11 2.21 -6.05
N VAL A 235 16.52 1.13 -6.73
CA VAL A 235 16.03 -0.21 -6.41
C VAL A 235 16.67 -0.69 -5.11
N SER A 236 15.84 -1.01 -4.12
CA SER A 236 16.31 -1.47 -2.80
C SER A 236 17.13 -2.76 -2.88
N SER A 237 18.05 -2.96 -1.93
CA SER A 237 18.85 -4.19 -1.82
C SER A 237 18.00 -5.45 -1.69
N ALA A 238 16.86 -5.35 -0.99
CA ALA A 238 15.88 -6.42 -0.87
C ALA A 238 15.26 -6.77 -2.22
N MET A 239 14.86 -5.75 -3.00
CA MET A 239 14.26 -5.96 -4.32
C MET A 239 15.27 -6.47 -5.34
N LEU A 240 16.52 -5.97 -5.33
CA LEU A 240 17.61 -6.52 -6.13
C LEU A 240 17.88 -8.00 -5.82
N SER A 241 17.73 -8.42 -4.57
CA SER A 241 17.87 -9.83 -4.18
C SER A 241 16.75 -10.70 -4.76
N VAL A 242 15.51 -10.18 -4.80
CA VAL A 242 14.37 -10.85 -5.44
C VAL A 242 14.56 -10.91 -6.95
N GLN A 243 14.92 -9.79 -7.59
CA GLN A 243 15.21 -9.73 -9.03
C GLN A 243 16.36 -10.66 -9.43
N LYS A 244 17.44 -10.75 -8.64
CA LYS A 244 18.52 -11.72 -8.88
C LYS A 244 17.97 -13.14 -8.93
N LYS A 245 17.17 -13.53 -7.94
CA LYS A 245 16.57 -14.87 -7.91
C LYS A 245 15.64 -15.09 -9.11
N PHE A 246 14.81 -14.12 -9.43
CA PHE A 246 13.88 -14.18 -10.56
C PHE A 246 14.62 -14.35 -11.90
N LEU A 247 15.60 -13.50 -12.19
CA LEU A 247 16.38 -13.53 -13.45
C LEU A 247 17.32 -14.75 -13.58
N MET A 248 17.65 -15.41 -12.46
CA MET A 248 18.32 -16.71 -12.48
C MET A 248 17.38 -17.83 -12.95
N LEU A 249 16.10 -17.79 -12.53
CA LEU A 249 15.08 -18.78 -12.88
C LEU A 249 14.44 -18.53 -14.25
N HIS A 250 14.41 -17.27 -14.68
CA HIS A 250 13.79 -16.80 -15.92
C HIS A 250 14.80 -16.04 -16.80
N PRO A 251 15.74 -16.75 -17.46
CA PRO A 251 16.74 -16.12 -18.33
C PRO A 251 16.15 -15.26 -19.44
N GLU A 252 14.96 -15.60 -19.92
CA GLU A 252 14.20 -14.90 -20.95
C GLU A 252 13.91 -13.43 -20.60
N HIS A 253 13.92 -13.06 -19.32
CA HIS A 253 13.63 -11.69 -18.87
C HIS A 253 14.89 -10.85 -18.59
N ARG A 254 16.09 -11.38 -18.78
CA ARG A 254 17.36 -10.69 -18.42
C ARG A 254 17.58 -9.40 -19.18
N ASP A 255 17.12 -9.34 -20.43
CA ASP A 255 17.30 -8.16 -21.29
C ASP A 255 16.12 -7.19 -21.22
N HIS A 256 15.08 -7.50 -20.43
CA HIS A 256 13.81 -6.76 -20.37
C HIS A 256 13.55 -6.04 -19.04
N MET A 257 14.51 -6.04 -18.12
CA MET A 257 14.36 -5.41 -16.80
C MET A 257 15.39 -4.33 -16.55
N TRP A 258 14.90 -3.13 -16.28
CA TRP A 258 15.68 -1.91 -16.21
C TRP A 258 15.47 -1.20 -14.89
N GLU A 259 16.52 -0.69 -14.27
CA GLU A 259 16.40 0.36 -13.27
C GLU A 259 16.41 1.69 -13.99
N VAL A 260 15.47 2.57 -13.68
CA VAL A 260 15.23 3.80 -14.45
C VAL A 260 15.23 5.04 -13.56
N THR A 261 15.74 6.13 -14.11
CA THR A 261 15.58 7.49 -13.59
C THR A 261 14.72 8.30 -14.57
N HIS A 262 14.14 9.42 -14.11
CA HIS A 262 13.34 10.32 -14.97
C HIS A 262 12.27 9.59 -15.79
N THR A 263 12.35 9.66 -17.14
CA THR A 263 11.41 9.07 -18.09
C THR A 263 11.72 7.60 -18.42
N GLY A 264 12.88 7.09 -18.01
CA GLY A 264 13.39 5.78 -18.44
C GLY A 264 13.77 5.71 -19.92
N GLY A 265 13.94 6.85 -20.59
CA GLY A 265 14.44 6.91 -21.96
C GLY A 265 15.94 6.56 -22.07
N GLU A 266 16.48 6.70 -23.29
CA GLU A 266 17.91 6.50 -23.55
C GLU A 266 18.78 7.33 -22.60
N GLY A 267 19.83 6.72 -22.03
CA GLY A 267 20.69 7.35 -21.03
C GLY A 267 20.14 7.38 -19.59
N TYR A 268 18.85 7.12 -19.39
CA TYR A 268 18.19 7.12 -18.08
C TYR A 268 17.80 5.72 -17.58
N GLN A 269 18.37 4.67 -18.18
CA GLN A 269 18.09 3.29 -17.82
C GLN A 269 19.37 2.45 -17.69
N GLN A 270 19.36 1.54 -16.72
CA GLN A 270 20.41 0.55 -16.51
C GLN A 270 19.80 -0.85 -16.40
N ASN A 271 20.24 -1.77 -17.25
CA ASN A 271 19.78 -3.16 -17.19
C ASN A 271 20.13 -3.79 -15.82
N ILE A 272 19.12 -4.36 -15.16
CA ILE A 272 19.22 -4.88 -13.79
C ILE A 272 20.12 -6.13 -13.74
N TRP A 273 20.05 -6.99 -14.75
CA TRP A 273 20.89 -8.19 -14.81
C TRP A 273 22.39 -7.83 -14.86
N PHE A 274 22.77 -6.88 -15.71
CA PHE A 274 24.15 -6.40 -15.77
C PHE A 274 24.57 -5.68 -14.49
N LYS A 275 23.68 -4.86 -13.89
CA LYS A 275 23.94 -4.24 -12.59
C LYS A 275 24.28 -5.28 -11.52
N LEU A 276 23.48 -6.34 -11.41
CA LEU A 276 23.70 -7.43 -10.46
C LEU A 276 25.03 -8.16 -10.68
N ARG A 277 25.38 -8.48 -11.93
CA ARG A 277 26.67 -9.11 -12.27
C ARG A 277 27.85 -8.22 -11.90
N ASN A 278 27.74 -6.91 -12.12
CA ASN A 278 28.79 -5.96 -11.75
C ASN A 278 28.96 -5.86 -10.23
N ILE A 279 27.87 -5.86 -9.46
CA ILE A 279 27.92 -5.90 -7.99
C ILE A 279 28.63 -7.17 -7.51
N GLU A 280 28.30 -8.32 -8.07
CA GLU A 280 28.91 -9.61 -7.70
C GLU A 280 30.40 -9.66 -8.03
N ARG A 281 30.78 -9.19 -9.22
CA ARG A 281 32.19 -9.09 -9.63
C ARG A 281 33.00 -8.20 -8.69
N LYS A 282 32.46 -7.04 -8.29
CA LYS A 282 33.13 -6.13 -7.34
C LYS A 282 33.35 -6.80 -5.99
N ARG A 283 32.33 -7.47 -5.45
CA ARG A 283 32.44 -8.22 -4.18
C ARG A 283 33.51 -9.33 -4.24
N GLN A 284 33.59 -10.05 -5.37
CA GLN A 284 34.62 -11.07 -5.56
C GLN A 284 36.03 -10.46 -5.53
N LEU A 285 36.25 -9.37 -6.26
CA LEU A 285 37.55 -8.68 -6.28
C LEU A 285 37.94 -8.13 -4.89
N GLU A 286 36.99 -7.57 -4.15
CA GLU A 286 37.20 -7.10 -2.78
C GLU A 286 37.56 -8.27 -1.84
N SER A 287 36.87 -9.40 -1.92
CA SER A 287 37.16 -10.58 -1.10
C SER A 287 38.56 -11.16 -1.38
N LEU A 288 38.97 -11.18 -2.66
CA LEU A 288 40.31 -11.61 -3.05
C LEU A 288 41.39 -10.65 -2.54
N SER A 289 41.13 -9.34 -2.59
CA SER A 289 42.06 -8.34 -2.04
C SER A 289 42.22 -8.45 -0.53
N ILE A 290 41.12 -8.69 0.21
CA ILE A 290 41.17 -8.89 1.66
C ILE A 290 41.93 -10.17 2.00
N SER A 291 41.67 -11.27 1.30
CA SER A 291 42.38 -12.54 1.50
C SER A 291 43.88 -12.42 1.22
N ALA A 292 44.26 -11.68 0.17
CA ALA A 292 45.67 -11.45 -0.16
C ALA A 292 46.40 -10.60 0.91
N LYS A 293 45.71 -9.61 1.50
CA LYS A 293 46.26 -8.79 2.60
C LYS A 293 46.38 -9.55 3.92
N ALA A 294 45.54 -10.56 4.16
CA ALA A 294 45.59 -11.39 5.37
C ALA A 294 46.70 -12.46 5.35
N GLN A 295 47.34 -12.67 4.20
CA GLN A 295 48.44 -13.63 3.99
C GLN A 295 49.83 -12.96 4.02
N LEU A 296 49.89 -11.63 4.20
CA LEU A 296 51.08 -10.81 4.39
C LEU A 296 51.21 -10.40 5.86
#